data_AF-A0A2D9C433-F1
#
_entry.id   AF-A0A2D9C433-F1
#
_cell.length_a   1.000
_cell.length_b   1.000
_cell.length_c   1.000
_cell.angle_alpha   90.00
_cell.angle_beta   90.00
_cell.angle_gamma   90.00
#
_symmetry.space_group_name_H-M   'P 1'
#
loop_
_entity.id
_entity.type
_entity.pdbx_description
1 polymer ?
#
loop_
_entity_poly.entity_id
_entity_poly.type
_entity_poly.pdbx_seq_one_letter_code
_entity_poly.pdbx_strand_id
1 'polypeptide(L)'
;MKHFKHNDGGRKAAGFFNTNDACIRAMAIACSISYAKARKICKEASAFGEMQSRAIAKGVYKQDFESALRSLGWQYVKIPRVKGESTRVADLPKGRFIAEMTNQFVAVIDNVVNDTADCSHRVIKGYWTPSK
;
A
#
# COMPACT_ATOMS: atom_id res chain seq x y z
N MET A 1 -7.09 15.31 15.64
CA MET A 1 -5.90 14.42 15.64
C MET A 1 -5.30 14.40 14.24
N LYS A 2 -3.97 14.35 14.10
CA LYS A 2 -3.33 14.15 12.79
C LYS A 2 -3.44 12.65 12.44
N HIS A 3 -4.18 12.32 11.38
CA HIS A 3 -4.29 10.95 10.85
C HIS A 3 -3.12 10.58 9.93
N PHE A 4 -1.95 11.12 10.22
CA PHE A 4 -0.73 10.97 9.41
C PHE A 4 0.50 10.86 10.29
N LYS A 5 1.36 9.90 9.95
CA LYS A 5 2.69 9.70 10.50
C LYS A 5 3.66 9.55 9.34
N HIS A 6 4.70 10.39 9.33
CA HIS A 6 5.77 10.24 8.36
C HIS A 6 6.47 8.89 8.55
N ASN A 7 6.47 8.05 7.52
CA ASN A 7 7.07 6.73 7.51
C ASN A 7 7.45 6.36 6.08
N ASP A 8 8.76 6.22 5.80
CA ASP A 8 9.25 5.86 4.47
C ASP A 8 9.37 4.34 4.27
N GLY A 9 8.92 3.53 5.23
CA GLY A 9 9.00 2.07 5.20
C GLY A 9 10.43 1.53 5.24
N GLY A 10 11.44 2.34 5.56
CA GLY A 10 12.86 1.97 5.48
C GLY A 10 13.47 2.14 4.09
N ARG A 11 12.78 2.80 3.16
CA ARG A 11 13.24 3.03 1.78
C ARG A 11 14.63 3.67 1.72
N LYS A 12 14.85 4.76 2.47
CA LYS A 12 16.13 5.47 2.47
C LYS A 12 17.24 4.62 3.09
N ALA A 13 16.95 3.92 4.18
CA ALA A 13 17.90 3.01 4.85
C ALA A 13 18.32 1.85 3.94
N ALA A 14 17.44 1.40 3.04
CA ALA A 14 17.73 0.39 2.03
C ALA A 14 18.45 0.94 0.79
N GLY A 15 18.85 2.23 0.78
CA GLY A 15 19.63 2.83 -0.30
C GLY A 15 18.82 3.26 -1.53
N PHE A 16 17.49 3.38 -1.43
CA PHE A 16 16.64 3.78 -2.55
C PHE A 16 16.25 5.26 -2.48
N PHE A 17 16.54 5.99 -3.55
CA PHE A 17 16.27 7.43 -3.69
C PHE A 17 15.48 7.68 -4.99
N ASN A 18 14.66 8.75 -5.01
CA ASN A 18 13.90 9.19 -6.20
C ASN A 18 13.06 8.10 -6.89
N THR A 19 12.35 7.28 -6.10
CA THR A 19 11.47 6.22 -6.59
C THR A 19 9.99 6.57 -6.44
N ASN A 20 9.15 6.06 -7.34
CA ASN A 20 7.69 6.11 -7.21
C ASN A 20 7.18 4.77 -6.67
N ASP A 21 7.39 4.55 -5.37
CA ASP A 21 7.30 3.25 -4.71
C ASP A 21 6.26 3.23 -3.57
N ALA A 22 5.22 4.08 -3.65
CA ALA A 22 4.22 4.20 -2.59
C ALA A 22 3.60 2.84 -2.19
N CYS A 23 3.30 1.99 -3.17
CA CYS A 23 2.80 0.63 -2.90
C CYS A 23 3.84 -0.25 -2.17
N ILE A 24 5.13 -0.12 -2.49
CA ILE A 24 6.22 -0.88 -1.85
C ILE A 24 6.38 -0.43 -0.39
N ARG A 25 6.36 0.88 -0.12
CA ARG A 25 6.36 1.41 1.25
C ARG A 25 5.15 0.92 2.02
N ALA A 26 3.97 1.00 1.41
CA ALA A 26 2.73 0.53 2.02
C ALA A 26 2.82 -0.94 2.44
N MET A 27 3.34 -1.81 1.56
CA MET A 27 3.58 -3.22 1.87
C MET A 27 4.62 -3.40 2.98
N ALA A 28 5.77 -2.72 2.90
CA ALA A 28 6.82 -2.82 3.92
C ALA A 28 6.28 -2.49 5.32
N ILE A 29 5.53 -1.39 5.41
CA ILE A 29 4.93 -0.92 6.65
C ILE A 29 3.83 -1.87 7.09
N ALA A 30 2.77 -2.07 6.30
CA ALA A 30 1.58 -2.80 6.74
C ALA A 30 1.86 -4.28 7.02
N CYS A 31 2.71 -4.92 6.21
CA CYS A 31 3.12 -6.32 6.37
C CYS A 31 4.25 -6.53 7.39
N SER A 32 4.79 -5.47 8.00
CA SER A 32 5.91 -5.54 8.95
C SER A 32 7.14 -6.27 8.38
N ILE A 33 7.48 -5.99 7.12
CA ILE A 33 8.66 -6.57 6.45
C ILE A 33 9.62 -5.47 6.02
N SER A 34 10.90 -5.80 5.81
CA SER A 34 11.87 -4.82 5.33
C SER A 34 11.47 -4.28 3.94
N TYR A 35 11.82 -3.01 3.68
CA TYR A 35 11.64 -2.42 2.35
C TYR A 35 12.25 -3.28 1.25
N ALA A 36 13.45 -3.83 1.47
CA ALA A 36 14.12 -4.71 0.54
C ALA A 36 13.30 -5.98 0.23
N LYS A 37 12.68 -6.59 1.26
CA LYS A 37 11.80 -7.76 1.07
C LYS A 37 10.52 -7.40 0.32
N ALA A 38 9.83 -6.33 0.71
CA ALA A 38 8.65 -5.84 0.00
C ALA A 38 8.97 -5.56 -1.49
N ARG A 39 10.08 -4.88 -1.74
CA ARG A 39 10.56 -4.56 -3.09
C ARG A 39 10.89 -5.83 -3.89
N LYS A 40 11.46 -6.85 -3.28
CA LYS A 40 11.76 -8.15 -3.93
C LYS A 40 10.46 -8.84 -4.35
N ILE A 41 9.47 -8.91 -3.47
CA ILE A 41 8.16 -9.51 -3.76
C ILE A 41 7.47 -8.78 -4.92
N CYS A 42 7.43 -7.44 -4.89
CA CYS A 42 6.86 -6.66 -6.00
C CYS A 42 7.64 -6.87 -7.32
N LYS A 43 8.97 -6.99 -7.27
CA LYS A 43 9.80 -7.29 -8.46
C LYS A 43 9.44 -8.63 -9.07
N GLU A 44 9.24 -9.65 -8.23
CA GLU A 44 8.89 -11.00 -8.67
C GLU A 44 7.48 -11.01 -9.26
N ALA A 45 6.51 -10.39 -8.57
CA ALA A 45 5.15 -10.26 -9.08
C ALA A 45 5.10 -9.52 -10.43
N SER A 46 5.81 -8.41 -10.59
CA SER A 46 5.85 -7.67 -11.87
C SER A 46 6.64 -8.36 -12.97
N ALA A 47 7.60 -9.22 -12.64
CA ALA A 47 8.34 -9.98 -13.65
C ALA A 47 7.45 -10.99 -14.38
N PHE A 48 6.50 -11.60 -13.67
CA PHE A 48 5.62 -12.65 -14.18
C PHE A 48 4.17 -12.21 -14.32
N GLY A 49 3.86 -10.95 -13.99
CA GLY A 49 2.54 -10.35 -14.08
C GLY A 49 2.34 -9.54 -15.35
N GLU A 50 1.44 -8.57 -15.29
CA GLU A 50 1.03 -7.72 -16.39
C GLU A 50 2.17 -6.80 -16.87
N MET A 51 3.01 -6.31 -15.94
CA MET A 51 4.13 -5.44 -16.31
C MET A 51 5.23 -6.17 -17.10
N GLN A 52 5.35 -7.49 -16.95
CA GLN A 52 6.39 -8.33 -17.56
C GLN A 52 7.82 -7.78 -17.41
N SER A 53 8.09 -7.10 -16.29
CA SER A 53 9.35 -6.39 -16.07
C SER A 53 9.69 -6.26 -14.60
N ARG A 54 10.99 -6.27 -14.29
CA ARG A 54 11.53 -6.00 -12.93
C ARG A 54 11.79 -4.52 -12.69
N ALA A 55 11.56 -3.65 -13.67
CA ALA A 55 11.86 -2.23 -13.66
C ALA A 55 10.82 -1.40 -12.88
N ILE A 56 10.62 -1.72 -11.60
CA ILE A 56 9.53 -1.16 -10.77
C ILE A 56 9.83 0.20 -10.11
N ALA A 57 10.93 0.88 -10.48
CA ALA A 57 11.33 2.14 -9.84
C ALA A 57 10.33 3.29 -10.10
N LYS A 58 9.57 3.20 -11.19
CA LYS A 58 8.55 4.18 -11.61
C LYS A 58 7.14 3.83 -11.15
N GLY A 59 6.98 2.73 -10.41
CA GLY A 59 5.69 2.20 -9.98
C GLY A 59 5.58 0.71 -10.25
N VAL A 60 4.54 0.11 -9.69
CA VAL A 60 4.12 -1.27 -9.90
C VAL A 60 2.69 -1.22 -10.42
N TYR A 61 2.36 -2.01 -11.44
CA TYR A 61 0.99 -2.09 -11.94
C TYR A 61 0.07 -2.62 -10.83
N LYS A 62 -1.16 -2.14 -10.80
CA LYS A 62 -2.10 -2.46 -9.73
C LYS A 62 -2.22 -3.98 -9.58
N GLN A 63 -2.48 -4.68 -10.67
CA GLN A 63 -2.70 -6.13 -10.74
C GLN A 63 -1.51 -6.92 -10.18
N ASP A 64 -0.29 -6.50 -10.51
CA ASP A 64 0.94 -7.13 -10.00
C ASP A 64 1.12 -6.88 -8.50
N PHE A 65 0.83 -5.67 -8.03
CA PHE A 65 0.87 -5.35 -6.62
C PHE A 65 -0.17 -6.14 -5.82
N GLU A 66 -1.39 -6.28 -6.36
CA GLU A 66 -2.41 -7.12 -5.76
C GLU A 66 -1.99 -8.60 -5.71
N SER A 67 -1.34 -9.11 -6.77
CA SER A 67 -0.77 -10.47 -6.78
C SER A 67 0.29 -10.65 -5.69
N ALA A 68 1.18 -9.66 -5.52
CA ALA A 68 2.17 -9.63 -4.45
C ALA A 68 1.54 -9.62 -3.04
N LEU A 69 0.38 -8.97 -2.85
CA LEU A 69 -0.32 -9.00 -1.57
C LEU A 69 -1.01 -10.35 -1.33
N ARG A 70 -1.64 -10.93 -2.36
CA ARG A 70 -2.23 -12.27 -2.27
C ARG A 70 -1.20 -13.33 -1.90
N SER A 71 0.03 -13.26 -2.45
CA SER A 71 1.11 -14.20 -2.10
C SER A 71 1.59 -14.09 -0.64
N LEU A 72 1.30 -12.97 0.02
CA LEU A 72 1.54 -12.77 1.46
C LEU A 72 0.35 -13.16 2.34
N GLY A 73 -0.71 -13.74 1.75
CA GLY A 73 -1.92 -14.09 2.48
C GLY A 73 -2.76 -12.86 2.86
N TRP A 74 -2.75 -11.81 2.04
CA TRP A 74 -3.65 -10.67 2.21
C TRP A 74 -4.85 -10.79 1.27
N GLN A 75 -6.00 -10.31 1.73
CA GLN A 75 -7.24 -10.27 0.99
C GLN A 75 -7.74 -8.85 0.81
N TYR A 76 -8.48 -8.61 -0.27
CA TYR A 76 -9.05 -7.31 -0.59
C TYR A 76 -10.49 -7.20 -0.10
N VAL A 77 -10.80 -6.11 0.58
CA VAL A 77 -12.16 -5.72 0.97
C VAL A 77 -12.56 -4.50 0.15
N LYS A 78 -13.53 -4.70 -0.75
CA LYS A 78 -14.10 -3.62 -1.55
C LYS A 78 -15.03 -2.79 -0.70
N ILE A 79 -14.89 -1.47 -0.76
CA ILE A 79 -15.86 -0.55 -0.15
C ILE A 79 -16.94 -0.23 -1.20
N PRO A 80 -18.24 -0.48 -0.89
CA PRO A 80 -19.33 -0.10 -1.78
C PRO A 80 -19.34 1.41 -2.05
N ARG A 81 -19.64 1.81 -3.29
CA ARG A 81 -19.83 3.22 -3.61
C ARG A 81 -21.28 3.59 -3.35
N VAL A 82 -21.51 4.38 -2.30
CA VAL A 82 -22.82 4.96 -1.98
C VAL A 82 -22.79 6.44 -2.33
N LYS A 83 -23.82 6.93 -3.03
CA LYS A 83 -23.89 8.33 -3.46
C LYS A 83 -23.95 9.24 -2.24
N GLY A 84 -23.01 10.20 -2.16
CA GLY A 84 -22.93 11.15 -1.05
C GLY A 84 -22.08 10.67 0.13
N GLU A 85 -21.60 9.43 0.11
CA GLU A 85 -20.74 8.88 1.16
C GLU A 85 -19.30 8.72 0.67
N SER A 86 -18.34 8.86 1.58
CA SER A 86 -16.92 8.68 1.28
C SER A 86 -16.20 8.15 2.49
N THR A 87 -15.68 6.93 2.39
CA THR A 87 -14.84 6.34 3.42
C THR A 87 -13.44 6.95 3.36
N ARG A 88 -12.95 7.37 4.52
CA ARG A 88 -11.61 7.88 4.77
C ARG A 88 -10.88 6.96 5.75
N VAL A 89 -9.63 7.28 6.00
CA VAL A 89 -8.77 6.51 6.91
C VAL A 89 -9.33 6.44 8.33
N ALA A 90 -10.02 7.50 8.77
CA ALA A 90 -10.66 7.57 10.08
C ALA A 90 -11.85 6.61 10.24
N ASP A 91 -12.47 6.18 9.13
CA ASP A 91 -13.68 5.33 9.15
C ASP A 91 -13.35 3.83 9.08
N LEU A 92 -12.08 3.48 8.86
CA LEU A 92 -11.66 2.08 8.87
C LEU A 92 -11.73 1.50 10.30
N PRO A 93 -11.90 0.18 10.46
CA PRO A 93 -11.65 -0.44 11.77
C PRO A 93 -10.20 -0.22 12.21
N LYS A 94 -9.91 -0.37 13.51
CA LYS A 94 -8.52 -0.42 13.99
C LYS A 94 -7.83 -1.68 13.48
N GLY A 95 -6.51 -1.63 13.30
CA GLY A 95 -5.74 -2.70 12.69
C GLY A 95 -4.75 -2.22 11.63
N ARG A 96 -4.29 -3.16 10.79
CA ARG A 96 -3.26 -2.93 9.77
C ARG A 96 -3.85 -3.17 8.39
N PHE A 97 -3.84 -2.14 7.55
CA PHE A 97 -4.40 -2.19 6.21
C PHE A 97 -3.46 -1.58 5.19
N ILE A 98 -3.66 -1.95 3.93
CA ILE A 98 -3.18 -1.19 2.78
C ILE A 98 -4.40 -0.63 2.06
N ALA A 99 -4.67 0.66 2.25
CA ALA A 99 -5.80 1.34 1.63
C ALA A 99 -5.51 1.63 0.15
N GLU A 100 -6.50 1.34 -0.70
CA GLU A 100 -6.50 1.72 -2.11
C GLU A 100 -7.17 3.08 -2.30
N MET A 101 -6.44 4.01 -2.91
CA MET A 101 -6.91 5.32 -3.34
C MET A 101 -6.71 5.46 -4.85
N THR A 102 -7.17 6.56 -5.45
CA THR A 102 -6.89 6.82 -6.87
C THR A 102 -5.38 6.91 -7.12
N ASN A 103 -4.83 6.00 -7.92
CA ASN A 103 -3.41 5.96 -8.29
C ASN A 103 -2.44 5.83 -7.10
N GLN A 104 -2.88 5.34 -5.94
CA GLN A 104 -2.02 5.18 -4.77
C GLN A 104 -2.50 4.05 -3.86
N PHE A 105 -1.54 3.36 -3.26
CA PHE A 105 -1.75 2.49 -2.11
C PHE A 105 -1.01 3.07 -0.92
N VAL A 106 -1.58 2.96 0.27
CA VAL A 106 -0.96 3.50 1.49
C VAL A 106 -1.19 2.60 2.70
N ALA A 107 -0.19 2.49 3.57
CA ALA A 107 -0.35 1.77 4.84
C ALA A 107 -1.19 2.59 5.82
N VAL A 108 -2.16 1.94 6.43
CA VAL A 108 -2.95 2.48 7.53
C VAL A 108 -2.77 1.58 8.74
N ILE A 109 -2.33 2.16 9.85
CA ILE A 109 -2.19 1.48 11.14
C ILE A 109 -3.04 2.23 12.16
N ASP A 110 -4.05 1.58 12.71
CA ASP A 110 -4.97 2.14 13.71
C ASP A 110 -5.48 3.54 13.32
N ASN A 111 -6.05 3.63 12.11
CA ASN A 111 -6.60 4.86 11.53
C ASN A 111 -5.58 5.99 11.32
N VAL A 112 -4.28 5.66 11.22
CA VAL A 112 -3.21 6.61 10.91
C VAL A 112 -2.51 6.20 9.61
N VAL A 113 -2.47 7.12 8.65
CA VAL A 113 -1.68 6.98 7.42
C VAL A 113 -0.20 6.92 7.78
N ASN A 114 0.50 5.94 7.23
CA ASN A 114 1.95 5.80 7.32
C ASN A 114 2.54 5.91 5.91
N ASP A 115 3.05 7.08 5.55
CA ASP A 115 3.68 7.36 4.25
C ASP A 115 4.61 8.58 4.35
N THR A 116 5.20 9.02 3.24
CA THR A 116 6.05 10.22 3.17
C THR A 116 5.28 11.51 2.95
N ALA A 117 3.99 11.44 2.62
CA ALA A 117 3.11 12.59 2.43
C ALA A 117 1.70 12.32 2.98
N ASP A 118 1.04 13.34 3.52
CA ASP A 118 -0.28 13.19 4.11
C ASP A 118 -1.34 13.00 3.02
N CYS A 119 -1.96 11.82 3.03
CA CYS A 119 -3.07 11.46 2.16
C CYS A 119 -4.32 11.02 2.92
N SER A 120 -4.42 11.31 4.24
CA SER A 120 -5.52 10.83 5.09
C SER A 120 -6.88 11.41 4.71
N HIS A 121 -6.89 12.54 4.01
CA HIS A 121 -8.07 13.21 3.48
C HIS A 121 -8.60 12.61 2.17
N ARG A 122 -7.96 11.58 1.61
CA ARG A 122 -8.37 10.99 0.34
C ARG A 122 -9.41 9.89 0.54
N VAL A 123 -10.28 9.73 -0.45
CA VAL A 123 -11.32 8.70 -0.46
C VAL A 123 -10.70 7.32 -0.71
N ILE A 124 -11.09 6.36 0.11
CA ILE A 124 -10.68 4.96 0.05
C ILE A 124 -11.67 4.20 -0.85
N LYS A 125 -11.16 3.45 -1.83
CA LYS A 125 -11.95 2.59 -2.74
C LYS A 125 -12.16 1.19 -2.19
N GLY A 126 -11.22 0.74 -1.37
CA GLY A 126 -11.14 -0.56 -0.75
C GLY A 126 -9.84 -0.66 0.01
N TYR A 127 -9.62 -1.76 0.71
CA TYR A 127 -8.40 -1.96 1.48
C TYR A 127 -8.00 -3.43 1.51
N TRP A 128 -6.70 -3.66 1.61
CA TRP A 128 -6.15 -4.98 1.87
C TRP A 128 -5.96 -5.21 3.36
N THR A 129 -6.22 -6.42 3.82
CA THR A 129 -6.06 -6.87 5.21
C THR A 129 -5.46 -8.28 5.21
N PRO A 130 -4.74 -8.71 6.26
CA PRO A 130 -4.37 -10.13 6.42
C PRO A 130 -5.62 -11.01 6.31
N SER A 131 -5.52 -12.11 5.58
CA SER A 131 -6.48 -13.21 5.64
C SER A 131 -6.46 -13.79 7.06
N LYS A 132 -7.63 -14.12 7.60
CA LYS A 132 -7.75 -14.76 8.92
C LYS A 132 -7.06 -16.11 8.97
#